data_AF-A0A4Q3RCW6-F1
#
_entry.id   AF-A0A4Q3RCW6-F1
#
_cell.length_a   1.000
_cell.length_b   1.000
_cell.length_c   1.000
_cell.angle_alpha   90.00
_cell.angle_beta   90.00
_cell.angle_gamma   90.00
#
_symmetry.space_group_name_H-M   'P 1'
#
loop_
_entity.id
_entity.type
_entity.pdbx_description
1 polymer ?
#
loop_
_entity_poly.entity_id
_entity_poly.type
_entity_poly.pdbx_seq_one_letter_code
_entity_poly.pdbx_strand_id
1 'polypeptide(L)'
;MILKKLFIASAFMMCYGSINAQTPQPGTAKATVTQTVEAACGQCMFKLKGDDCDLAVRINGKAYFVNGTKIDDHGDAHADDGFCNRIR
;
A
#
# COMPACT_ATOMS: atom_id res chain seq x y z
N MET A 1 -4.36 33.58 -61.84
CA MET A 1 -3.97 32.15 -61.74
C MET A 1 -2.89 31.86 -60.68
N ILE A 2 -2.34 32.88 -59.99
CA ILE A 2 -1.33 32.74 -58.93
C ILE A 2 -1.99 32.56 -57.54
N LEU A 3 -3.22 33.03 -57.35
CA LEU A 3 -3.97 32.92 -56.08
C LEU A 3 -4.55 31.51 -55.79
N LYS A 4 -4.73 30.67 -56.82
CA LYS A 4 -5.23 29.27 -56.68
C LYS A 4 -4.10 28.25 -56.43
N LYS A 5 -2.86 28.61 -56.78
CA LYS A 5 -1.67 27.77 -56.56
C LYS A 5 -1.01 28.02 -55.21
N LEU A 6 -1.36 29.14 -54.59
CA LEU A 6 -0.97 29.48 -53.25
C LEU A 6 -1.87 28.74 -52.26
N PHE A 7 -1.32 27.64 -51.76
CA PHE A 7 -1.70 27.01 -50.51
C PHE A 7 -3.04 26.25 -50.46
N ILE A 8 -3.26 25.43 -51.49
CA ILE A 8 -3.65 24.00 -51.32
C ILE A 8 -2.76 23.30 -50.25
N ALA A 9 -1.59 23.85 -49.95
CA ALA A 9 -0.72 23.50 -48.83
C ALA A 9 -1.18 23.95 -47.42
N SER A 10 -2.41 24.47 -47.24
CA SER A 10 -3.00 24.66 -45.90
C SER A 10 -3.73 23.40 -45.37
N ALA A 11 -4.06 22.45 -46.23
CA ALA A 11 -4.89 21.29 -45.87
C ALA A 11 -4.10 20.04 -45.41
N PHE A 12 -2.80 20.16 -45.17
CA PHE A 12 -1.93 19.05 -44.74
C PHE A 12 -1.14 19.39 -43.47
N MET A 13 -1.77 20.06 -42.52
CA MET A 13 -1.31 20.07 -41.12
C MET A 13 -1.97 18.87 -40.44
N MET A 14 -1.55 17.65 -40.81
CA MET A 14 -0.68 16.88 -39.92
C MET A 14 -1.47 16.56 -38.63
N CYS A 15 -2.52 15.73 -38.77
CA CYS A 15 -3.13 14.99 -37.67
C CYS A 15 -2.11 14.02 -37.07
N TYR A 16 -1.14 14.53 -36.31
CA TYR A 16 -0.21 13.74 -35.51
C TYR A 16 -0.51 14.04 -34.05
N GLY A 17 -1.79 13.95 -33.69
CA GLY A 17 -2.20 13.78 -32.31
C GLY A 17 -1.89 12.34 -31.94
N SER A 18 -0.72 12.13 -31.36
CA SER A 18 -0.23 10.85 -30.88
C SER A 18 -1.32 10.09 -30.16
N ILE A 19 -1.58 8.88 -30.67
CA ILE A 19 -2.35 7.84 -30.00
C ILE A 19 -1.53 7.41 -28.78
N ASN A 20 -1.55 8.21 -27.72
CA ASN A 20 -1.21 7.73 -26.38
C ASN A 20 -2.54 7.33 -25.73
N ALA A 21 -3.18 6.31 -26.29
CA ALA A 21 -4.11 5.52 -25.51
C ALA A 21 -3.29 5.00 -24.34
N GLN A 22 -3.62 5.46 -23.13
CA GLN A 22 -2.99 5.03 -21.90
C GLN A 22 -2.97 3.50 -21.94
N THR A 23 -1.81 2.90 -22.27
CA THR A 23 -1.60 1.49 -21.98
C THR A 23 -1.90 1.39 -20.50
N PRO A 24 -2.85 0.54 -20.07
CA PRO A 24 -2.98 0.26 -18.66
C PRO A 24 -1.58 -0.08 -18.20
N GLN A 25 -1.01 0.72 -17.29
CA GLN A 25 0.21 0.27 -16.63
C GLN A 25 -0.15 -1.13 -16.11
N PRO A 26 0.63 -2.17 -16.43
CA PRO A 26 0.51 -3.42 -15.71
C PRO A 26 0.72 -3.01 -14.26
N GLY A 27 -0.38 -2.82 -13.54
CA GLY A 27 -0.34 -2.45 -12.14
C GLY A 27 0.55 -3.51 -11.56
N THR A 28 1.67 -3.09 -10.96
CA THR A 28 2.50 -3.99 -10.19
C THR A 28 1.57 -4.52 -9.12
N ALA A 29 0.92 -5.65 -9.40
CA ALA A 29 0.09 -6.34 -8.44
C ALA A 29 1.07 -6.67 -7.33
N LYS A 30 1.04 -5.85 -6.28
CA LYS A 30 1.90 -6.01 -5.13
C LYS A 30 1.58 -7.41 -4.64
N ALA A 31 2.50 -8.35 -4.84
CA ALA A 31 2.25 -9.74 -4.54
C ALA A 31 1.94 -9.83 -3.05
N THR A 32 0.66 -10.00 -2.71
CA THR A 32 0.22 -10.12 -1.33
C THR A 32 0.61 -11.51 -0.86
N VAL A 33 1.60 -11.58 0.02
CA VAL A 33 2.01 -12.82 0.65
C VAL A 33 1.16 -13.02 1.89
N THR A 34 0.36 -14.09 1.91
CA THR A 34 -0.31 -14.55 3.12
C THR A 34 0.69 -15.34 3.96
N GLN A 35 0.82 -14.99 5.23
CA GLN A 35 1.68 -15.68 6.19
C GLN A 35 1.03 -15.67 7.57
N THR A 36 1.29 -16.71 8.34
CA THR A 36 0.95 -16.76 9.77
C THR A 36 2.14 -16.23 10.55
N VAL A 37 1.87 -15.32 11.48
CA VAL A 37 2.88 -14.65 12.31
C VAL A 37 2.38 -14.60 13.74
N GLU A 38 3.30 -14.54 14.70
CA GLU A 38 2.95 -14.23 16.08
C GLU A 38 2.50 -12.77 16.18
N ALA A 39 1.34 -12.51 16.79
CA ALA A 39 0.79 -11.19 17.02
C ALA A 39 0.57 -10.93 18.52
N ALA A 40 0.97 -9.74 18.99
CA ALA A 40 0.87 -9.33 20.39
C ALA A 40 1.02 -7.82 20.55
N CYS A 41 0.86 -7.31 21.77
CA CYS A 41 1.27 -5.94 22.11
C CYS A 41 2.80 -5.80 21.99
N GLY A 42 3.24 -4.81 21.21
CA GLY A 42 4.64 -4.57 20.91
C GLY A 42 5.45 -4.24 22.16
N GLN A 43 4.90 -3.40 23.03
CA GLN A 43 5.54 -2.93 24.24
C GLN A 43 5.51 -4.01 25.34
N CYS A 44 4.32 -4.56 25.62
CA CYS A 44 4.14 -5.53 26.71
C CYS A 44 4.82 -6.88 26.42
N MET A 45 4.58 -7.45 25.24
CA MET A 45 4.99 -8.83 24.92
C MET A 45 6.29 -8.90 24.13
N PHE A 46 6.53 -7.95 23.23
CA PHE A 46 7.73 -7.94 22.37
C PHE A 46 8.82 -6.97 22.83
N LYS A 47 8.60 -6.22 23.91
CA LYS A 47 9.56 -5.27 24.51
C LYS A 47 10.08 -4.22 23.51
N LEU A 48 9.24 -3.83 22.57
CA LEU A 48 9.49 -2.67 21.71
C LEU A 48 9.44 -1.39 22.56
N LYS A 49 10.21 -0.38 22.15
CA LYS A 49 10.18 0.93 22.81
C LYS A 49 8.87 1.66 22.51
N GLY A 50 8.33 2.34 23.51
CA GLY A 50 7.08 3.09 23.46
C GLY A 50 6.33 2.94 24.78
N ASP A 51 5.36 3.81 25.02
CA ASP A 51 4.60 3.87 26.27
C ASP A 51 3.11 3.52 26.08
N ASP A 52 2.73 3.12 24.87
CA ASP A 52 1.37 2.76 24.47
C ASP A 52 1.17 1.22 24.37
N CYS A 53 -0.03 0.79 24.01
CA CYS A 53 -0.37 -0.62 23.73
C CYS A 53 -0.59 -0.82 22.23
N ASP A 54 0.49 -0.88 21.45
CA ASP A 54 0.39 -0.98 20.00
C ASP A 54 0.43 -2.44 19.54
N LEU A 55 -0.39 -2.76 18.54
CA LEU A 55 -0.36 -4.06 17.89
C LEU A 55 0.98 -4.23 17.16
N ALA A 56 1.62 -5.36 17.37
CA ALA A 56 2.85 -5.74 16.71
C ALA A 56 2.80 -7.20 16.24
N VAL A 57 3.60 -7.50 15.23
CA VAL A 57 3.82 -8.86 14.73
C VAL A 57 5.31 -9.22 14.76
N ARG A 58 5.62 -10.49 14.96
CA ARG A 58 7.00 -11.01 14.86
C ARG A 58 7.19 -11.77 13.56
N ILE A 59 8.16 -11.33 12.77
CA ILE A 59 8.53 -11.93 11.49
C ILE A 59 10.01 -12.27 11.56
N ASN A 60 10.35 -13.54 11.37
CA ASN A 60 11.73 -14.04 11.44
C ASN A 60 12.45 -13.62 12.74
N GLY A 61 11.76 -13.73 13.88
CA GLY A 61 12.30 -13.36 15.20
C GLY A 61 12.34 -11.86 15.50
N LYS A 62 12.07 -10.98 14.53
CA LYS A 62 12.05 -9.53 14.72
C LYS A 62 10.62 -9.00 14.82
N ALA A 63 10.36 -8.18 15.84
CA ALA A 63 9.06 -7.57 16.04
C ALA A 63 8.93 -6.23 15.30
N TYR A 64 7.71 -5.93 14.83
CA TYR A 64 7.36 -4.74 14.08
C TYR A 64 5.97 -4.27 14.48
N PHE A 65 5.78 -2.97 14.65
CA PHE A 65 4.45 -2.40 14.83
C PHE A 65 3.60 -2.56 13.56
N VAL A 66 2.31 -2.82 13.76
CA VAL A 66 1.32 -2.93 12.70
C VAL A 66 0.70 -1.56 12.46
N ASN A 67 0.48 -1.23 11.20
CA ASN A 67 -0.30 -0.06 10.79
C ASN A 67 -1.60 -0.53 10.11
N GLY A 68 -2.63 0.31 10.16
CA GLY A 68 -3.92 0.09 9.50
C GLY A 68 -4.99 -0.53 10.38
N THR A 69 -4.64 -0.98 11.58
CA THR A 69 -5.59 -1.43 12.61
C THR A 69 -4.95 -1.26 13.99
N LYS A 70 -5.78 -0.97 14.99
CA LYS A 70 -5.38 -0.82 16.39
C LYS A 70 -5.52 -2.15 17.11
N ILE A 71 -4.84 -2.29 18.24
CA ILE A 71 -4.90 -3.50 19.06
C ILE A 71 -6.34 -3.81 19.51
N ASP A 72 -7.12 -2.76 19.83
CA ASP A 72 -8.49 -2.89 20.34
C ASP A 72 -9.52 -3.18 19.24
N ASP A 73 -9.16 -3.02 17.96
CA ASP A 73 -10.01 -3.44 16.84
C ASP A 73 -10.17 -4.97 16.80
N HIS A 74 -9.32 -5.68 17.53
CA HIS A 74 -9.28 -7.14 17.62
C HIS A 74 -9.77 -7.70 18.97
N GLY A 75 -10.42 -6.87 19.78
CA GLY A 75 -10.95 -7.21 21.11
C GLY A 75 -10.20 -6.48 22.23
N ASP A 76 -10.60 -6.73 23.48
CA ASP A 76 -9.95 -6.11 24.65
C ASP A 76 -8.50 -6.58 24.78
N ALA A 77 -7.55 -5.67 24.55
CA ALA A 77 -6.13 -5.98 24.64
C ALA A 77 -5.70 -6.41 26.05
N HIS A 78 -6.41 -5.98 27.09
CA HIS A 78 -6.07 -6.20 28.50
C HIS A 78 -6.80 -7.39 29.14
N ALA A 79 -7.69 -8.06 28.42
CA ALA A 79 -8.28 -9.31 28.89
C ALA A 79 -7.21 -10.37 29.16
N ASP A 80 -7.50 -11.37 30.00
CA ASP A 80 -6.55 -12.43 30.38
C ASP A 80 -5.95 -13.18 29.17
N ASP A 81 -6.72 -13.28 28.09
CA ASP A 81 -6.28 -13.85 26.83
C ASP A 81 -5.86 -12.80 25.80
N GLY A 82 -6.04 -11.51 26.07
CA GLY A 82 -5.78 -10.37 25.18
C GLY A 82 -4.31 -10.15 24.82
N PHE A 83 -4.08 -9.29 23.83
CA PHE A 83 -2.75 -9.10 23.23
C PHE A 83 -1.70 -8.47 24.17
N CYS A 84 -2.10 -7.78 25.23
CA CYS A 84 -1.17 -7.30 26.26
C CYS A 84 -0.69 -8.40 27.20
N ASN A 85 -1.40 -9.54 27.24
CA ASN A 85 -1.14 -10.64 28.16
C ASN A 85 -0.66 -11.92 27.46
N ARG A 86 -0.92 -12.06 26.14
CA ARG A 86 -0.63 -13.28 25.38
C ARG A 86 -0.10 -12.96 23.97
N ILE A 87 0.75 -13.86 23.48
CA ILE A 87 1.12 -13.94 22.06
C ILE A 87 0.13 -14.90 21.39
N ARG A 88 -0.46 -14.49 20.28
CA ARG A 88 -1.44 -15.25 19.51
C ARG A 88 -0.95 -15.52 18.08
#